data_AF-A0A8T2RI23-F1
#
_entry.id   AF-A0A8T2RI23-F1
#
_cell.length_a   1.000
_cell.length_b   1.000
_cell.length_c   1.000
_cell.angle_alpha   90.00
_cell.angle_beta   90.00
_cell.angle_gamma   90.00
#
_symmetry.space_group_name_H-M   'P 1'
#
loop_
_entity.id
_entity.type
_entity.pdbx_description
1 polymer ?
#
loop_
_entity_poly.entity_id
_entity_poly.type
_entity_poly.pdbx_seq_one_letter_code
_entity_poly.pdbx_strand_id
1 'polypeptide(L)'
;MKTPGGLLARPVLTSYYKSDWFQRQAEVADNQYTSPVEAVLCQDSLQSMYCQMISGLVLRKEVVRVGAVFASGFLRALRFLQERWPELVRDIRARRLVGDVITDPALRAITDGILASNVSGAGQAAAAEVEQECLHANWEGIIRRLWPRAKYVDVIVTGSMAQYIPTLNFFSGGLPLVSTMYASSECYFGLNLTPICPPSAVSYTLIPTMAFFEFLPLSSEPSPSNLVDLVDVQIGEDYELVITTYAGLYRYRVGDVLRVTGFHNKAPQFQFVCRKNVVLTIDADKTDEETLQRAVKAATSKHLDATGCRLVEYTSFADLSTIPGHYVLFWELNCSVETAIPSDSNADAQSLSSIEGNTAAVSPFPDPSVFEDCCLAMEDCLDSVYRQGRVSDRSIGPLEIRVVKPGAFDALMDYCLAEGGASINQYKTPRCVKYAPLIQILNSRVSHSFFSPKCPFWAPTRSEWLNADRAPQRNDILHQTSATIHSASNCSPLHLQDRICT
;
A
#
# COMPACT_ATOMS: atom_id res chain seq x y z
N MET A 1 -16.96 -1.09 -8.31
CA MET A 1 -18.26 -1.26 -7.62
C MET A 1 -19.23 -0.16 -8.06
N LYS A 2 -20.54 -0.30 -7.79
CA LYS A 2 -21.52 0.79 -7.93
C LYS A 2 -21.98 1.25 -6.54
N THR A 3 -22.25 2.54 -6.38
CA THR A 3 -22.96 3.08 -5.21
C THR A 3 -24.45 2.75 -5.33
N PRO A 4 -25.27 2.89 -4.27
CA PRO A 4 -26.72 2.69 -4.39
C PRO A 4 -27.38 3.67 -5.37
N GLY A 5 -26.80 4.87 -5.53
CA GLY A 5 -27.22 5.82 -6.56
C GLY A 5 -26.82 5.40 -7.99
N GLY A 6 -26.22 4.22 -8.18
CA GLY A 6 -25.86 3.68 -9.49
C GLY A 6 -24.51 4.17 -10.04
N LEU A 7 -23.85 5.13 -9.38
CA LEU A 7 -22.57 5.68 -9.82
C LEU A 7 -21.44 4.67 -9.63
N LEU A 8 -20.46 4.67 -10.53
CA LEU A 8 -19.29 3.81 -10.42
C LEU A 8 -18.30 4.36 -9.38
N ALA A 9 -17.83 3.48 -8.49
CA ALA A 9 -16.70 3.74 -7.61
C ALA A 9 -15.57 2.73 -7.91
N ARG A 10 -14.37 3.23 -8.17
CA ARG A 10 -13.17 2.46 -8.54
C ARG A 10 -11.92 3.32 -8.34
N PRO A 11 -10.72 2.72 -8.23
CA PRO A 11 -9.47 3.47 -8.17
C PRO A 11 -9.27 4.38 -9.39
N VAL A 12 -8.59 5.51 -9.21
CA VAL A 12 -8.37 6.51 -10.27
C VAL A 12 -7.66 5.91 -11.49
N LEU A 13 -6.63 5.08 -11.27
CA LEU A 13 -5.90 4.41 -12.35
C LEU A 13 -6.77 3.41 -13.11
N THR A 14 -7.61 2.64 -12.41
CA THR A 14 -8.59 1.77 -13.08
C THR A 14 -9.57 2.59 -13.91
N SER A 15 -9.95 3.78 -13.45
CA SER A 15 -10.80 4.68 -14.23
C SER A 15 -10.11 5.19 -15.49
N TYR A 16 -8.84 5.56 -15.36
CA TYR A 16 -8.01 6.03 -16.47
C TYR A 16 -7.76 4.93 -17.50
N TYR A 17 -7.32 3.72 -17.11
CA TYR A 17 -7.08 2.62 -18.05
C TYR A 17 -8.36 2.18 -18.79
N LYS A 18 -9.51 2.24 -18.13
CA LYS A 18 -10.82 1.93 -18.75
C LYS A 18 -11.43 3.09 -19.53
N SER A 19 -10.75 4.22 -19.64
CA SER A 19 -11.24 5.37 -20.41
C SER A 19 -10.90 5.24 -21.89
N ASP A 20 -11.76 5.81 -22.74
CA ASP A 20 -11.49 5.94 -24.18
C ASP A 20 -10.19 6.69 -24.45
N TRP A 21 -9.78 7.58 -23.55
CA TRP A 21 -8.54 8.34 -23.70
C TRP A 21 -7.32 7.43 -23.69
N PHE A 22 -7.23 6.51 -22.72
CA PHE A 22 -6.14 5.55 -22.65
C PHE A 22 -6.18 4.56 -23.82
N GLN A 23 -7.36 4.05 -24.16
CA GLN A 23 -7.52 3.07 -25.24
C GLN A 23 -7.12 3.67 -26.61
N ARG A 24 -7.59 4.89 -26.93
CA ARG A 24 -7.20 5.58 -28.17
C ARG A 24 -5.72 5.96 -28.18
N GLN A 25 -5.15 6.35 -27.04
CA GLN A 25 -3.71 6.60 -26.98
C GLN A 25 -2.90 5.33 -27.24
N ALA A 26 -3.32 4.19 -26.71
CA ALA A 26 -2.66 2.92 -26.97
C ALA A 26 -2.76 2.52 -28.46
N GLU A 27 -3.87 2.83 -29.13
CA GLU A 27 -4.05 2.60 -30.58
C GLU A 27 -3.21 3.54 -31.45
N VAL A 28 -3.16 4.84 -31.10
CA VAL A 28 -2.43 5.85 -31.88
C VAL A 28 -0.91 5.78 -31.66
N ALA A 29 -0.48 5.35 -30.47
CA ALA A 29 0.93 5.32 -30.07
C ALA A 29 1.61 3.98 -30.36
N ASP A 30 1.22 3.29 -31.45
CA ASP A 30 1.76 2.02 -31.95
C ASP A 30 3.23 1.83 -31.49
N ASN A 31 3.44 0.95 -30.50
CA ASN A 31 4.72 0.64 -29.81
C ASN A 31 5.19 1.45 -28.57
N GLN A 32 4.35 2.17 -27.81
CA GLN A 32 4.83 2.79 -26.54
C GLN A 32 4.97 1.81 -25.35
N TYR A 33 4.21 0.71 -25.33
CA TYR A 33 4.21 -0.26 -24.25
C TYR A 33 4.28 -1.69 -24.81
N THR A 34 4.91 -2.61 -24.07
CA THR A 34 4.91 -4.03 -24.40
C THR A 34 3.61 -4.73 -23.99
N SER A 35 2.93 -4.21 -22.96
CA SER A 35 1.71 -4.80 -22.42
C SER A 35 0.50 -4.46 -23.30
N PRO A 36 -0.24 -5.46 -23.83
CA PRO A 36 -1.47 -5.19 -24.55
C PRO A 36 -2.54 -4.64 -23.60
N VAL A 37 -3.44 -3.79 -24.12
CA VAL A 37 -4.48 -3.11 -23.33
C VAL A 37 -5.38 -4.12 -22.62
N GLU A 38 -5.70 -5.23 -23.27
CA GLU A 38 -6.53 -6.31 -22.76
C GLU A 38 -5.88 -6.98 -21.54
N ALA A 39 -4.55 -7.12 -21.52
CA ALA A 39 -3.84 -7.61 -20.35
C ALA A 39 -3.89 -6.61 -19.19
N VAL A 40 -3.75 -5.32 -19.48
CA VAL A 40 -3.86 -4.25 -18.46
C VAL A 40 -5.28 -4.17 -17.88
N LEU A 41 -6.30 -4.46 -18.69
CA LEU A 41 -7.71 -4.43 -18.29
C LEU A 41 -8.23 -5.74 -17.71
N CYS A 42 -7.45 -6.82 -17.78
CA CYS A 42 -7.79 -8.12 -17.23
C CYS A 42 -8.03 -8.01 -15.71
N GLN A 43 -9.15 -8.55 -15.25
CA GLN A 43 -9.53 -8.50 -13.83
C GLN A 43 -8.76 -9.51 -12.97
N ASP A 44 -8.33 -10.61 -13.59
CA ASP A 44 -7.50 -11.62 -12.94
C ASP A 44 -6.05 -11.14 -12.93
N SER A 45 -5.56 -10.82 -11.73
CA SER A 45 -4.21 -10.28 -11.53
C SER A 45 -3.11 -11.27 -11.96
N LEU A 46 -3.36 -12.58 -11.83
CA LEU A 46 -2.43 -13.62 -12.26
C LEU A 46 -2.33 -13.66 -13.78
N GLN A 47 -3.47 -13.68 -14.48
CA GLN A 47 -3.51 -13.69 -15.94
C GLN A 47 -2.93 -12.41 -16.54
N SER A 48 -3.28 -11.26 -15.95
CA SER A 48 -2.73 -9.96 -16.31
C SER A 48 -1.20 -9.96 -16.19
N MET A 49 -0.66 -10.34 -15.04
CA MET A 49 0.79 -10.35 -14.80
C MET A 49 1.53 -11.31 -15.74
N TYR A 50 0.97 -12.50 -15.97
CA TYR A 50 1.57 -13.50 -16.85
C TYR A 50 1.66 -13.00 -18.30
N CYS A 51 0.57 -12.48 -18.84
CA CYS A 51 0.54 -11.92 -20.20
C CYS A 51 1.51 -10.76 -20.35
N GLN A 52 1.49 -9.79 -19.43
CA GLN A 52 2.38 -8.63 -19.48
C GLN A 52 3.86 -9.03 -19.39
N MET A 53 4.20 -10.01 -18.54
CA MET A 53 5.57 -10.53 -18.43
C MET A 53 6.02 -11.23 -19.72
N ILE A 54 5.17 -12.07 -20.32
CA ILE A 54 5.48 -12.71 -21.62
C ILE A 54 5.76 -11.64 -22.68
N SER A 55 4.88 -10.65 -22.84
CA SER A 55 5.08 -9.61 -23.85
C SER A 55 6.37 -8.82 -23.62
N GLY A 56 6.68 -8.51 -22.36
CA GLY A 56 7.94 -7.85 -21.98
C GLY A 56 9.20 -8.68 -22.28
N LEU A 57 9.13 -10.00 -22.15
CA LEU A 57 10.24 -10.92 -22.46
C LEU A 57 10.40 -11.15 -23.98
N VAL A 58 9.29 -11.28 -24.71
CA VAL A 58 9.31 -11.43 -26.17
C VAL A 58 9.90 -10.19 -26.84
N LEU A 59 9.51 -9.00 -26.38
CA LEU A 59 9.97 -7.71 -26.91
C LEU A 59 11.23 -7.17 -26.20
N ARG A 60 11.96 -8.01 -25.46
CA ARG A 60 13.02 -7.57 -24.53
C ARG A 60 14.11 -6.69 -25.15
N LYS A 61 14.42 -6.89 -26.45
CA LYS A 61 15.45 -6.15 -27.20
C LYS A 61 14.96 -4.76 -27.65
N GLU A 62 13.68 -4.46 -27.50
CA GLU A 62 13.06 -3.17 -27.85
C GLU A 62 12.84 -2.30 -26.60
N VAL A 63 12.76 -2.91 -25.41
CA VAL A 63 12.51 -2.24 -24.14
C VAL A 63 13.62 -1.23 -23.80
N VAL A 64 13.25 0.05 -23.74
CA VAL A 64 14.14 1.17 -23.35
C VAL A 64 13.89 1.70 -21.95
N ARG A 65 12.77 1.32 -21.32
CA ARG A 65 12.42 1.63 -19.93
C ARG A 65 11.56 0.51 -19.38
N VAL A 66 11.68 0.25 -18.08
CA VAL A 66 10.84 -0.72 -17.34
C VAL A 66 10.23 -0.01 -16.15
N GLY A 67 9.10 -0.49 -15.63
CA GLY A 67 8.49 0.18 -14.49
C GLY A 67 7.09 -0.27 -14.15
N ALA A 68 6.56 0.38 -13.13
CA ALA A 68 5.17 0.32 -12.68
C ALA A 68 4.86 1.63 -11.95
N VAL A 69 3.59 1.86 -11.56
CA VAL A 69 3.25 3.08 -10.81
C VAL A 69 4.04 3.16 -9.48
N PHE A 70 4.03 2.09 -8.70
CA PHE A 70 4.74 2.01 -7.42
C PHE A 70 5.89 1.01 -7.50
N ALA A 71 6.95 1.28 -6.74
CA ALA A 71 8.10 0.38 -6.58
C ALA A 71 7.69 -1.04 -6.16
N SER A 72 6.76 -1.16 -5.22
CA SER A 72 6.15 -2.42 -4.76
C SER A 72 5.57 -3.25 -5.91
N GLY A 73 4.77 -2.62 -6.79
CA GLY A 73 4.18 -3.28 -7.95
C GLY A 73 5.23 -3.83 -8.92
N PHE A 74 6.31 -3.09 -9.16
CA PHE A 74 7.39 -3.55 -10.02
C PHE A 74 8.20 -4.68 -9.38
N LEU A 75 8.49 -4.61 -8.08
CA LEU A 75 9.15 -5.69 -7.34
C LEU A 75 8.31 -6.98 -7.35
N ARG A 76 6.99 -6.87 -7.27
CA ARG A 76 6.09 -8.01 -7.43
C ARG A 76 6.18 -8.64 -8.81
N ALA A 77 6.32 -7.84 -9.87
CA ALA A 77 6.55 -8.37 -11.22
C ALA A 77 7.88 -9.13 -11.33
N LEU A 78 8.95 -8.63 -10.69
CA LEU A 78 10.24 -9.34 -10.64
C LEU A 78 10.14 -10.64 -9.84
N ARG A 79 9.42 -10.63 -8.71
CA ARG A 79 9.16 -11.83 -7.93
C ARG A 79 8.35 -12.86 -8.71
N PHE A 80 7.33 -12.41 -9.43
CA PHE A 80 6.54 -13.25 -10.32
C PHE A 80 7.43 -13.94 -11.36
N LEU A 81 8.36 -13.20 -11.95
CA LEU A 81 9.34 -13.76 -12.87
C LEU A 81 10.25 -14.79 -12.18
N GLN A 82 10.75 -14.51 -10.98
CA GLN A 82 11.57 -15.47 -10.22
C GLN A 82 10.86 -16.80 -9.98
N GLU A 83 9.56 -16.78 -9.71
CA GLU A 83 8.78 -17.98 -9.41
C GLU A 83 8.31 -18.71 -10.67
N ARG A 84 8.05 -17.99 -11.77
CA ARG A 84 7.34 -18.52 -12.95
C ARG A 84 8.16 -18.51 -14.23
N TRP A 85 9.43 -18.11 -14.20
CA TRP A 85 10.28 -18.12 -15.40
C TRP A 85 10.31 -19.48 -16.15
N PRO A 86 10.23 -20.67 -15.51
CA PRO A 86 10.26 -21.93 -16.26
C PRO A 86 9.04 -22.08 -17.19
N GLU A 87 7.87 -21.66 -16.73
CA GLU A 87 6.63 -21.69 -17.53
C GLU A 87 6.66 -20.64 -18.63
N LEU A 88 7.13 -19.42 -18.32
CA LEU A 88 7.28 -18.34 -19.29
C LEU A 88 8.25 -18.74 -20.42
N VAL A 89 9.41 -19.29 -20.09
CA VAL A 89 10.41 -19.78 -21.04
C VAL A 89 9.84 -20.92 -21.88
N ARG A 90 9.10 -21.85 -21.28
CA ARG A 90 8.44 -22.95 -22.00
C ARG A 90 7.48 -22.41 -23.06
N ASP A 91 6.65 -21.44 -22.72
CA ASP A 91 5.66 -20.88 -23.62
C ASP A 91 6.33 -20.04 -24.75
N ILE A 92 7.37 -19.28 -24.43
CA ILE A 92 8.21 -18.57 -25.42
C ILE A 92 8.86 -19.57 -26.38
N ARG A 93 9.43 -20.66 -25.87
CA ARG A 93 10.06 -21.72 -26.68
C ARG A 93 9.05 -22.43 -27.58
N ALA A 94 7.84 -22.68 -27.07
CA ALA A 94 6.77 -23.32 -27.81
C ALA A 94 6.08 -22.38 -28.82
N ARG A 95 6.31 -21.05 -28.71
CA ARG A 95 5.64 -20.00 -29.50
C ARG A 95 4.11 -20.04 -29.42
N ARG A 96 3.61 -20.51 -28.27
CA ARG A 96 2.20 -20.60 -27.91
C ARG A 96 2.08 -20.85 -26.41
N LEU A 97 0.95 -20.51 -25.84
CA LEU A 97 0.58 -20.87 -24.49
C LEU A 97 0.39 -22.40 -24.41
N VAL A 98 1.26 -23.06 -23.62
CA VAL A 98 1.15 -24.51 -23.37
C VAL A 98 0.26 -24.78 -22.17
N GLY A 99 0.32 -23.91 -21.15
CA GLY A 99 -0.49 -24.01 -19.94
C GLY A 99 -1.89 -23.44 -20.06
N ASP A 100 -2.63 -23.62 -18.97
CA ASP A 100 -3.98 -23.12 -18.70
C ASP A 100 -3.99 -21.88 -17.79
N VAL A 101 -2.82 -21.29 -17.51
CA VAL A 101 -2.68 -20.09 -16.68
C VAL A 101 -3.59 -18.95 -17.18
N ILE A 102 -3.62 -18.73 -18.49
CA ILE A 102 -4.55 -17.79 -19.14
C ILE A 102 -5.78 -18.58 -19.61
N THR A 103 -6.90 -18.31 -18.94
CA THR A 103 -8.21 -18.93 -19.19
C THR A 103 -9.13 -18.01 -20.00
N ASP A 104 -8.93 -16.70 -19.97
CA ASP A 104 -9.68 -15.74 -20.78
C ASP A 104 -9.37 -15.96 -22.28
N PRO A 105 -10.38 -16.31 -23.12
CA PRO A 105 -10.15 -16.63 -24.53
C PRO A 105 -9.59 -15.46 -25.35
N ALA A 106 -10.01 -14.23 -25.06
CA ALA A 106 -9.55 -13.04 -25.78
C ALA A 106 -8.09 -12.75 -25.43
N LEU A 107 -7.75 -12.81 -24.12
CA LEU A 107 -6.38 -12.62 -23.65
C LEU A 107 -5.46 -13.73 -24.17
N ARG A 108 -5.96 -14.97 -24.26
CA ARG A 108 -5.22 -16.11 -24.79
C ARG A 108 -4.86 -15.90 -26.27
N ALA A 109 -5.83 -15.51 -27.09
CA ALA A 109 -5.62 -15.25 -28.52
C ALA A 109 -4.58 -14.15 -28.76
N ILE A 110 -4.63 -13.06 -27.96
CA ILE A 110 -3.66 -11.97 -28.03
C ILE A 110 -2.27 -12.44 -27.65
N THR A 111 -2.15 -13.18 -26.53
CA THR A 111 -0.86 -13.67 -26.04
C THR A 111 -0.23 -14.68 -27.02
N ASP A 112 -1.04 -15.58 -27.60
CA ASP A 112 -0.59 -16.49 -28.65
C ASP A 112 -0.13 -15.72 -29.90
N GLY A 113 -0.82 -14.64 -30.28
CA GLY A 113 -0.39 -13.76 -31.36
C GLY A 113 0.98 -13.12 -31.11
N ILE A 114 1.24 -12.65 -29.87
CA ILE A 114 2.53 -12.08 -29.47
C ILE A 114 3.64 -13.14 -29.47
N LEU A 115 3.35 -14.35 -28.99
CA LEU A 115 4.30 -15.47 -29.02
C LEU A 115 4.61 -15.92 -30.47
N ALA A 116 3.62 -15.85 -31.35
CA ALA A 116 3.74 -16.23 -32.75
C ALA A 116 4.49 -15.18 -33.59
N SER A 117 4.40 -13.88 -33.27
CA SER A 117 5.04 -12.81 -34.05
C SER A 117 6.57 -12.82 -33.99
N ASN A 118 7.16 -13.51 -33.01
CA ASN A 118 8.61 -13.67 -32.88
C ASN A 118 9.17 -14.52 -34.05
N VAL A 119 10.05 -13.95 -34.88
CA VAL A 119 10.50 -14.49 -36.18
C VAL A 119 11.06 -15.92 -36.05
N SER A 120 10.75 -16.77 -37.05
CA SER A 120 11.16 -18.17 -37.19
C SER A 120 12.65 -18.39 -36.87
N GLY A 121 12.95 -19.08 -35.76
CA GLY A 121 14.31 -19.38 -35.29
C GLY A 121 14.80 -18.52 -34.11
N ALA A 122 14.26 -17.30 -33.96
CA ALA A 122 14.62 -16.39 -32.87
C ALA A 122 13.99 -16.78 -31.52
N GLY A 123 12.80 -17.38 -31.52
CA GLY A 123 12.10 -17.77 -30.27
C GLY A 123 12.85 -18.79 -29.42
N GLN A 124 13.53 -19.76 -30.04
CA GLN A 124 14.28 -20.78 -29.30
C GLN A 124 15.60 -20.23 -28.73
N ALA A 125 16.29 -19.37 -29.47
CA ALA A 125 17.45 -18.65 -28.99
C ALA A 125 17.08 -17.63 -27.89
N ALA A 126 15.99 -16.88 -28.07
CA ALA A 126 15.49 -15.94 -27.07
C ALA A 126 15.06 -16.63 -25.78
N ALA A 127 14.36 -17.76 -25.87
CA ALA A 127 14.01 -18.58 -24.71
C ALA A 127 15.27 -19.09 -23.98
N ALA A 128 16.29 -19.55 -24.72
CA ALA A 128 17.55 -19.99 -24.13
C ALA A 128 18.32 -18.82 -23.46
N GLU A 129 18.36 -17.63 -24.08
CA GLU A 129 18.95 -16.43 -23.46
C GLU A 129 18.25 -16.10 -22.13
N VAL A 130 16.91 -16.04 -22.10
CA VAL A 130 16.15 -15.75 -20.88
C VAL A 130 16.35 -16.84 -19.82
N GLU A 131 16.35 -18.10 -20.22
CA GLU A 131 16.59 -19.24 -19.33
C GLU A 131 17.97 -19.17 -18.67
N GLN A 132 19.02 -18.90 -19.44
CA GLN A 132 20.38 -18.75 -18.90
C GLN A 132 20.42 -17.64 -17.85
N GLU A 133 19.81 -16.49 -18.11
CA GLU A 133 19.80 -15.37 -17.18
C GLU A 133 19.04 -15.67 -15.88
N CYS A 134 17.92 -16.38 -15.97
CA CYS A 134 17.09 -16.75 -14.82
C CYS A 134 17.62 -17.95 -14.01
N LEU A 135 18.47 -18.79 -14.62
CA LEU A 135 19.11 -19.93 -13.94
C LEU A 135 20.19 -19.48 -12.94
N HIS A 136 20.74 -18.27 -13.08
CA HIS A 136 21.71 -17.74 -12.13
C HIS A 136 21.10 -17.61 -10.72
N ALA A 137 21.83 -18.09 -9.72
CA ALA A 137 21.43 -17.93 -8.31
C ALA A 137 21.40 -16.45 -7.87
N ASN A 138 22.27 -15.61 -8.45
CA ASN A 138 22.30 -14.17 -8.16
C ASN A 138 21.48 -13.37 -9.18
N TRP A 139 20.42 -12.73 -8.69
CA TRP A 139 19.52 -11.88 -9.47
C TRP A 139 19.92 -10.39 -9.46
N GLU A 140 21.05 -10.05 -8.86
CA GLU A 140 21.61 -8.70 -8.91
C GLU A 140 21.79 -8.24 -10.36
N GLY A 141 21.21 -7.11 -10.76
CA GLY A 141 21.31 -6.59 -12.12
C GLY A 141 20.51 -7.36 -13.18
N ILE A 142 19.62 -8.28 -12.77
CA ILE A 142 18.78 -9.07 -13.70
C ILE A 142 18.04 -8.20 -14.72
N ILE A 143 17.59 -7.00 -14.34
CA ILE A 143 16.85 -6.12 -15.25
C ILE A 143 17.70 -5.74 -16.45
N ARG A 144 18.99 -5.40 -16.24
CA ARG A 144 19.89 -5.07 -17.36
C ARG A 144 20.24 -6.29 -18.18
N ARG A 145 20.29 -7.48 -17.59
CA ARG A 145 20.58 -8.71 -18.33
C ARG A 145 19.41 -9.12 -19.20
N LEU A 146 18.19 -9.08 -18.66
CA LEU A 146 16.98 -9.39 -19.41
C LEU A 146 16.54 -8.27 -20.35
N TRP A 147 16.67 -7.00 -19.99
CA TRP A 147 16.32 -5.86 -20.83
C TRP A 147 17.55 -4.97 -21.07
N PRO A 148 18.48 -5.37 -21.94
CA PRO A 148 19.81 -4.73 -22.09
C PRO A 148 19.77 -3.31 -22.61
N ARG A 149 18.66 -2.88 -23.21
CA ARG A 149 18.44 -1.51 -23.67
C ARG A 149 17.75 -0.60 -22.65
N ALA A 150 17.32 -1.13 -21.51
CA ALA A 150 16.67 -0.35 -20.46
C ALA A 150 17.61 0.77 -19.97
N LYS A 151 17.11 2.01 -20.00
CA LYS A 151 17.85 3.21 -19.61
C LYS A 151 17.57 3.64 -18.18
N TYR A 152 16.38 3.36 -17.67
CA TYR A 152 15.95 3.70 -16.32
C TYR A 152 14.76 2.82 -15.89
N VAL A 153 14.46 2.85 -14.58
CA VAL A 153 13.29 2.23 -13.98
C VAL A 153 12.30 3.34 -13.60
N ASP A 154 11.13 3.34 -14.23
CA ASP A 154 10.05 4.33 -14.04
C ASP A 154 9.12 3.85 -12.92
N VAL A 155 9.34 4.35 -11.70
CA VAL A 155 8.63 3.94 -10.48
C VAL A 155 8.59 5.07 -9.46
N ILE A 156 7.47 5.21 -8.75
CA ILE A 156 7.43 6.08 -7.57
C ILE A 156 8.28 5.44 -6.45
N VAL A 157 9.32 6.17 -6.04
CA VAL A 157 10.28 5.81 -4.97
C VAL A 157 10.42 6.89 -3.91
N THR A 158 9.48 7.82 -3.84
CA THR A 158 9.38 8.86 -2.82
C THR A 158 8.39 8.46 -1.72
N GLY A 159 8.40 9.17 -0.59
CA GLY A 159 7.56 8.85 0.56
C GLY A 159 7.81 7.45 1.09
N SER A 160 6.75 6.69 1.35
CA SER A 160 6.87 5.32 1.85
C SER A 160 7.59 4.39 0.87
N MET A 161 7.52 4.64 -0.44
CA MET A 161 8.16 3.78 -1.44
C MET A 161 9.69 3.87 -1.44
N ALA A 162 10.28 4.85 -0.75
CA ALA A 162 11.74 4.99 -0.61
C ALA A 162 12.38 3.75 0.05
N GLN A 163 11.62 3.02 0.87
CA GLN A 163 12.05 1.77 1.51
C GLN A 163 12.47 0.67 0.51
N TYR A 164 11.98 0.73 -0.73
CA TYR A 164 12.28 -0.25 -1.78
C TYR A 164 13.50 0.10 -2.63
N ILE A 165 14.11 1.28 -2.45
CA ILE A 165 15.27 1.73 -3.23
C ILE A 165 16.43 0.72 -3.19
N PRO A 166 16.85 0.16 -2.03
CA PRO A 166 17.95 -0.80 -2.00
C PRO A 166 17.66 -2.06 -2.83
N THR A 167 16.46 -2.63 -2.70
CA THR A 167 16.02 -3.82 -3.44
C THR A 167 15.93 -3.54 -4.95
N LEU A 168 15.43 -2.38 -5.34
CA LEU A 168 15.40 -1.96 -6.75
C LEU A 168 16.81 -1.75 -7.32
N ASN A 169 17.73 -1.17 -6.55
CA ASN A 169 19.12 -1.03 -6.97
C ASN A 169 19.80 -2.39 -7.16
N PHE A 170 19.53 -3.35 -6.27
CA PHE A 170 19.99 -4.73 -6.40
C PHE A 170 19.53 -5.34 -7.73
N PHE A 171 18.22 -5.37 -8.02
CA PHE A 171 17.72 -5.98 -9.27
C PHE A 171 18.07 -5.18 -10.55
N SER A 172 18.17 -3.86 -10.44
CA SER A 172 18.46 -2.99 -11.60
C SER A 172 19.94 -2.88 -11.94
N GLY A 173 20.83 -3.26 -11.03
CA GLY A 173 22.27 -3.03 -11.18
C GLY A 173 22.62 -1.54 -11.17
N GLY A 174 21.80 -0.72 -10.51
CA GLY A 174 21.97 0.73 -10.41
C GLY A 174 21.50 1.50 -11.65
N LEU A 175 20.43 1.07 -12.32
CA LEU A 175 19.76 1.95 -13.30
C LEU A 175 19.16 3.16 -12.56
N PRO A 176 19.10 4.35 -13.18
CA PRO A 176 18.39 5.48 -12.61
C PRO A 176 16.94 5.09 -12.24
N LEU A 177 16.54 5.41 -11.01
CA LEU A 177 15.17 5.26 -10.55
C LEU A 177 14.46 6.59 -10.75
N VAL A 178 13.47 6.62 -11.63
CA VAL A 178 12.84 7.84 -12.11
C VAL A 178 11.42 7.90 -11.54
N SER A 179 11.18 8.91 -10.69
CA SER A 179 9.87 9.20 -10.12
C SER A 179 9.28 10.43 -10.83
N THR A 180 8.28 10.20 -11.69
CA THR A 180 7.83 11.17 -12.69
C THR A 180 6.73 12.10 -12.20
N MET A 181 5.76 11.58 -11.44
CA MET A 181 4.51 12.28 -11.15
C MET A 181 4.15 12.18 -9.67
N TYR A 182 3.48 13.21 -9.18
CA TYR A 182 2.79 13.24 -7.89
C TYR A 182 1.30 13.52 -8.12
N ALA A 183 0.45 12.57 -7.73
CA ALA A 183 -0.99 12.60 -7.96
C ALA A 183 -1.74 11.80 -6.89
N SER A 184 -3.04 12.05 -6.75
CA SER A 184 -3.96 11.32 -5.89
C SER A 184 -5.27 10.98 -6.59
N SER A 185 -6.22 10.38 -5.87
CA SER A 185 -7.58 10.12 -6.40
C SER A 185 -8.41 11.40 -6.47
N GLU A 186 -8.13 12.37 -5.60
CA GLU A 186 -8.81 13.65 -5.47
C GLU A 186 -8.33 14.66 -6.54
N CYS A 187 -7.04 14.65 -6.87
CA CYS A 187 -6.45 15.56 -7.85
C CYS A 187 -5.08 15.06 -8.35
N TYR A 188 -4.74 15.37 -9.60
CA TYR A 188 -3.38 15.23 -10.11
C TYR A 188 -2.63 16.53 -9.81
N PHE A 189 -1.46 16.46 -9.16
CA PHE A 189 -0.82 17.64 -8.62
C PHE A 189 0.29 18.19 -9.52
N GLY A 190 1.29 17.36 -9.81
CA GLY A 190 2.56 17.86 -10.32
C GLY A 190 3.46 16.79 -10.90
N LEU A 191 4.57 17.25 -11.48
CA LEU A 191 5.59 16.40 -12.09
C LEU A 191 7.01 16.78 -11.66
N ASN A 192 7.90 15.81 -11.71
CA ASN A 192 9.32 16.01 -11.47
C ASN A 192 9.98 16.56 -12.75
N LEU A 193 10.42 17.82 -12.71
CA LEU A 193 11.08 18.48 -13.83
C LEU A 193 12.54 18.02 -14.04
N THR A 194 13.11 17.32 -13.06
CA THR A 194 14.48 16.77 -13.10
C THR A 194 14.44 15.25 -12.88
N PRO A 195 13.85 14.46 -13.79
CA PRO A 195 13.53 13.05 -13.54
C PRO A 195 14.73 12.14 -13.28
N ILE A 196 15.94 12.52 -13.71
CA ILE A 196 17.18 11.73 -13.55
C ILE A 196 17.91 12.06 -12.22
N CYS A 197 17.36 12.94 -11.38
CA CYS A 197 17.95 13.23 -10.07
C CYS A 197 18.00 11.98 -9.17
N PRO A 198 18.90 11.91 -8.17
CA PRO A 198 18.88 10.82 -7.21
C PRO A 198 17.54 10.78 -6.45
N PRO A 199 17.06 9.59 -6.02
CA PRO A 199 15.77 9.46 -5.34
C PRO A 199 15.58 10.36 -4.11
N SER A 200 16.65 10.63 -3.37
CA SER A 200 16.63 11.52 -2.19
C SER A 200 16.43 12.99 -2.52
N ALA A 201 16.67 13.42 -3.76
CA ALA A 201 16.55 14.81 -4.20
C ALA A 201 15.28 15.08 -5.03
N VAL A 202 14.40 14.08 -5.18
CA VAL A 202 13.17 14.23 -5.98
C VAL A 202 12.29 15.34 -5.40
N SER A 203 11.95 16.29 -6.27
CA SER A 203 11.01 17.37 -5.97
C SER A 203 9.98 17.47 -7.10
N TYR A 204 8.71 17.65 -6.74
CA TYR A 204 7.59 17.76 -7.67
C TYR A 204 7.18 19.21 -7.82
N THR A 205 7.05 19.66 -9.07
CA THR A 205 6.53 20.99 -9.39
C THR A 205 5.03 20.87 -9.61
N LEU A 206 4.23 21.53 -8.77
CA LEU A 206 2.78 21.54 -8.92
C LEU A 206 2.41 22.31 -10.18
N ILE A 207 1.47 21.78 -10.95
CA ILE A 207 0.99 22.40 -12.18
C ILE A 207 -0.21 23.28 -11.85
N PRO A 208 -0.08 24.63 -11.92
CA PRO A 208 -1.08 25.54 -11.36
C PRO A 208 -2.49 25.46 -11.98
N THR A 209 -2.62 24.83 -13.14
CA THR A 209 -3.91 24.66 -13.84
C THR A 209 -4.70 23.44 -13.35
N MET A 210 -4.14 22.59 -12.49
CA MET A 210 -4.77 21.33 -12.10
C MET A 210 -5.85 21.50 -11.03
N ALA A 211 -5.60 22.38 -10.07
CA ALA A 211 -6.51 22.76 -8.99
C ALA A 211 -6.03 24.09 -8.40
N PHE A 212 -6.87 24.72 -7.57
CA PHE A 212 -6.41 25.81 -6.72
C PHE A 212 -5.72 25.21 -5.48
N PHE A 213 -4.47 25.59 -5.23
CA PHE A 213 -3.61 25.01 -4.21
C PHE A 213 -3.37 26.01 -3.07
N GLU A 214 -3.68 25.57 -1.86
CA GLU A 214 -3.43 26.26 -0.60
C GLU A 214 -2.54 25.38 0.30
N PHE A 215 -1.83 26.00 1.23
CA PHE A 215 -0.84 25.33 2.07
C PHE A 215 -1.03 25.72 3.53
N LEU A 216 -1.18 24.72 4.40
CA LEU A 216 -1.31 24.93 5.85
C LEU A 216 0.06 24.74 6.52
N PRO A 217 0.69 25.80 7.07
CA PRO A 217 1.99 25.69 7.72
C PRO A 217 1.94 24.75 8.94
N LEU A 218 2.92 23.87 9.09
CA LEU A 218 3.00 22.97 10.26
C LEU A 218 3.61 23.62 11.52
N SER A 219 4.32 24.73 11.36
CA SER A 219 4.88 25.53 12.47
C SER A 219 3.82 26.27 13.28
N SER A 220 2.60 26.39 12.75
CA SER A 220 1.54 27.26 13.25
C SER A 220 0.35 26.44 13.73
N GLU A 221 -0.41 26.97 14.70
CA GLU A 221 -1.71 26.40 15.04
C GLU A 221 -2.62 26.35 13.79
N PRO A 222 -3.28 25.21 13.52
CA PRO A 222 -4.05 25.01 12.31
C PRO A 222 -5.30 25.89 12.33
N SER A 223 -5.29 26.98 11.56
CA SER A 223 -6.43 27.86 11.36
C SER A 223 -6.69 28.08 9.87
N PRO A 224 -7.97 28.15 9.41
CA PRO A 224 -8.32 28.51 8.03
C PRO A 224 -7.80 29.89 7.59
N SER A 225 -7.48 30.77 8.55
CA SER A 225 -6.88 32.08 8.31
C SER A 225 -5.40 32.03 7.95
N ASN A 226 -4.74 30.89 8.17
CA ASN A 226 -3.29 30.74 8.06
C ASN A 226 -2.88 30.01 6.76
N LEU A 227 -3.81 29.79 5.83
CA LEU A 227 -3.46 29.17 4.55
C LEU A 227 -2.64 30.15 3.70
N VAL A 228 -1.62 29.59 3.07
CA VAL A 228 -0.70 30.28 2.17
C VAL A 228 -1.00 29.84 0.75
N ASP A 229 -1.03 30.78 -0.19
CA ASP A 229 -1.21 30.49 -1.60
C ASP A 229 0.04 29.82 -2.21
N LEU A 230 -0.13 29.12 -3.34
CA LEU A 230 0.95 28.41 -4.02
C LEU A 230 2.24 29.23 -4.23
N VAL A 231 2.13 30.52 -4.54
CA VAL A 231 3.29 31.36 -4.84
C VAL A 231 3.99 31.93 -3.60
N ASP A 232 3.35 31.85 -2.43
CA ASP A 232 3.78 32.52 -1.20
C ASP A 232 4.43 31.57 -0.19
N VAL A 233 4.54 30.28 -0.55
CA VAL A 233 5.24 29.27 0.26
C VAL A 233 6.73 29.61 0.42
N GLN A 234 7.32 29.25 1.56
CA GLN A 234 8.70 29.60 1.89
C GLN A 234 9.63 28.39 1.77
N ILE A 235 10.81 28.58 1.18
CA ILE A 235 11.82 27.52 1.02
C ILE A 235 12.23 26.98 2.40
N GLY A 236 12.27 25.65 2.52
CA GLY A 236 12.66 24.96 3.74
C GLY A 236 11.50 24.69 4.72
N GLU A 237 10.36 25.34 4.54
CA GLU A 237 9.18 25.14 5.39
C GLU A 237 8.34 23.94 4.96
N ASP A 238 7.67 23.34 5.94
CA ASP A 238 6.78 22.19 5.78
C ASP A 238 5.31 22.61 5.84
N TYR A 239 4.55 22.18 4.85
CA TYR A 239 3.14 22.50 4.71
C TYR A 239 2.30 21.24 4.50
N GLU A 240 1.08 21.27 5.03
CA GLU A 240 0.04 20.33 4.62
C GLU A 240 -0.70 20.85 3.39
N LEU A 241 -0.84 20.00 2.37
CA LEU A 241 -1.49 20.34 1.11
C LEU A 241 -3.02 20.46 1.27
N VAL A 242 -3.57 21.59 0.80
CA VAL A 242 -5.00 21.87 0.74
C VAL A 242 -5.39 22.17 -0.72
N ILE A 243 -6.47 21.56 -1.20
CA ILE A 243 -6.90 21.68 -2.60
C ILE A 243 -8.34 22.14 -2.74
N THR A 244 -8.58 22.96 -3.77
CA THR A 244 -9.91 23.22 -4.30
C THR A 244 -9.98 22.75 -5.76
N THR A 245 -10.86 21.78 -6.04
CA THR A 245 -10.91 21.09 -7.34
C THR A 245 -12.16 21.45 -8.14
N TYR A 246 -12.08 21.31 -9.47
CA TYR A 246 -13.24 21.47 -10.37
C TYR A 246 -14.40 20.51 -10.06
N ALA A 247 -14.11 19.37 -9.42
CA ALA A 247 -15.12 18.38 -9.03
C ALA A 247 -15.88 18.75 -7.74
N GLY A 248 -15.56 19.89 -7.11
CA GLY A 248 -16.31 20.41 -5.96
C GLY A 248 -15.75 20.02 -4.60
N LEU A 249 -14.48 19.62 -4.51
CA LEU A 249 -13.77 19.61 -3.22
C LEU A 249 -13.30 21.05 -2.94
N TYR A 250 -13.69 21.63 -1.80
CA TYR A 250 -13.35 23.02 -1.45
C TYR A 250 -12.50 23.05 -0.18
N ARG A 251 -11.31 23.65 -0.27
CA ARG A 251 -10.30 23.71 0.79
C ARG A 251 -10.11 22.34 1.48
N TYR A 252 -10.09 21.29 0.67
CA TYR A 252 -9.98 19.92 1.15
C TYR A 252 -8.53 19.63 1.56
N ARG A 253 -8.35 19.17 2.80
CA ARG A 253 -7.04 18.77 3.33
C ARG A 253 -6.67 17.39 2.80
N VAL A 254 -5.63 17.33 1.99
CA VAL A 254 -5.13 16.06 1.42
C VAL A 254 -4.48 15.17 2.48
N GLY A 255 -3.90 15.80 3.51
CA GLY A 255 -3.15 15.13 4.57
C GLY A 255 -1.70 14.84 4.20
N ASP A 256 -1.26 15.21 3.00
CA ASP A 256 0.15 15.09 2.58
C ASP A 256 0.95 16.29 3.10
N VAL A 257 2.14 16.01 3.64
CA VAL A 257 3.11 17.00 4.12
C VAL A 257 4.20 17.15 3.07
N LEU A 258 4.42 18.40 2.65
CA LEU A 258 5.31 18.79 1.58
C LEU A 258 6.30 19.82 2.09
N ARG A 259 7.59 19.62 1.79
CA ARG A 259 8.66 20.58 2.07
C ARG A 259 8.99 21.35 0.80
N VAL A 260 9.03 22.68 0.88
CA VAL A 260 9.45 23.50 -0.27
C VAL A 260 10.97 23.38 -0.44
N THR A 261 11.42 22.90 -1.60
CA THR A 261 12.85 22.73 -1.91
C THR A 261 13.40 23.81 -2.84
N GLY A 262 12.54 24.51 -3.55
CA GLY A 262 12.93 25.55 -4.49
C GLY A 262 11.76 25.99 -5.37
N PHE A 263 12.09 26.69 -6.45
CA PHE A 263 11.11 27.20 -7.41
C PHE A 263 11.60 26.97 -8.84
N HIS A 264 10.68 26.56 -9.70
CA HIS A 264 10.86 26.62 -11.15
C HIS A 264 10.07 27.82 -11.69
N ASN A 265 10.79 28.88 -12.05
CA ASN A 265 10.21 30.20 -12.26
C ASN A 265 9.47 30.67 -11.00
N LYS A 266 8.14 30.86 -11.09
CA LYS A 266 7.28 31.20 -9.94
C LYS A 266 6.56 29.99 -9.33
N ALA A 267 6.68 28.82 -9.93
CA ALA A 267 6.01 27.62 -9.41
C ALA A 267 6.92 26.94 -8.39
N PRO A 268 6.48 26.74 -7.13
CA PRO A 268 7.27 26.04 -6.13
C PRO A 268 7.48 24.56 -6.48
N GLN A 269 8.58 24.02 -5.98
CA GLN A 269 8.93 22.60 -6.05
C GLN A 269 8.91 22.02 -4.65
N PHE A 270 8.32 20.83 -4.51
CA PHE A 270 8.10 20.21 -3.22
C PHE A 270 8.69 18.81 -3.13
N GLN A 271 9.43 18.56 -2.05
CA GLN A 271 9.77 17.22 -1.63
C GLN A 271 8.62 16.64 -0.81
N PHE A 272 8.19 15.43 -1.16
CA PHE A 272 7.18 14.71 -0.37
C PHE A 272 7.81 14.20 0.93
N VAL A 273 7.28 14.65 2.08
CA VAL A 273 7.80 14.26 3.41
C VAL A 273 7.07 13.02 3.90
N CYS A 274 5.76 13.12 4.10
CA CYS A 274 4.93 12.02 4.57
C CYS A 274 3.46 12.29 4.29
N ARG A 275 2.62 11.28 4.54
CA ARG A 275 1.19 11.48 4.72
C ARG A 275 0.88 11.41 6.21
N LYS A 276 0.18 12.41 6.74
CA LYS A 276 -0.17 12.51 8.16
C LYS A 276 -0.85 11.23 8.64
N ASN A 277 -0.54 10.87 9.88
CA ASN A 277 -1.10 9.74 10.62
C ASN A 277 -0.80 8.35 10.04
N VAL A 278 -0.06 8.20 8.94
CA VAL A 278 0.28 6.87 8.38
C VAL A 278 1.44 6.25 9.16
N VAL A 279 1.18 5.07 9.74
CA VAL A 279 2.11 4.30 10.59
C VAL A 279 2.73 3.13 9.81
N LEU A 280 1.91 2.39 9.05
CA LEU A 280 2.35 1.24 8.23
C LEU A 280 1.82 1.34 6.80
N THR A 281 2.61 0.84 5.86
CA THR A 281 2.27 0.79 4.43
C THR A 281 3.24 -0.16 3.69
N ILE A 282 2.69 -1.10 2.91
CA ILE A 282 3.46 -1.99 2.02
C ILE A 282 3.35 -1.55 0.56
N ASP A 283 2.13 -1.28 0.10
CA ASP A 283 1.77 -0.92 -1.27
C ASP A 283 0.88 0.33 -1.25
N ALA A 284 -0.38 0.23 -1.69
CA ALA A 284 -1.32 1.35 -1.64
C ALA A 284 -1.95 1.58 -0.25
N ASP A 285 -1.89 0.57 0.62
CA ASP A 285 -2.42 0.53 1.98
C ASP A 285 -1.78 1.59 2.87
N LYS A 286 -2.58 2.17 3.78
CA LYS A 286 -2.17 3.25 4.67
C LYS A 286 -2.84 3.07 6.01
N THR A 287 -2.18 2.34 6.91
CA THR A 287 -2.72 2.10 8.25
C THR A 287 -2.25 3.19 9.21
N ASP A 288 -3.21 3.83 9.87
CA ASP A 288 -2.94 4.83 10.91
C ASP A 288 -2.84 4.22 12.32
N GLU A 289 -2.36 5.03 13.27
CA GLU A 289 -2.15 4.59 14.67
C GLU A 289 -3.47 4.15 15.32
N GLU A 290 -4.56 4.88 15.08
CA GLU A 290 -5.86 4.58 15.65
C GLU A 290 -6.37 3.22 15.16
N THR A 291 -6.21 2.94 13.87
CA THR A 291 -6.60 1.67 13.26
C THR A 291 -5.74 0.53 13.72
N LEU A 292 -4.43 0.75 13.88
CA LEU A 292 -3.54 -0.25 14.45
C LEU A 292 -3.92 -0.56 15.91
N GLN A 293 -4.15 0.46 16.74
CA GLN A 293 -4.56 0.29 18.14
C GLN A 293 -5.91 -0.44 18.26
N ARG A 294 -6.87 -0.10 17.39
CA ARG A 294 -8.18 -0.77 17.33
C ARG A 294 -8.03 -2.24 16.94
N ALA A 295 -7.20 -2.54 15.95
CA ALA A 295 -6.94 -3.91 15.51
C ALA A 295 -6.28 -4.75 16.61
N VAL A 296 -5.26 -4.21 17.29
CA VAL A 296 -4.61 -4.88 18.44
C VAL A 296 -5.63 -5.16 19.53
N LYS A 297 -6.44 -4.16 19.93
CA LYS A 297 -7.46 -4.33 20.97
C LYS A 297 -8.51 -5.38 20.60
N ALA A 298 -8.93 -5.42 19.34
CA ALA A 298 -9.90 -6.41 18.86
C ALA A 298 -9.32 -7.84 18.93
N ALA A 299 -8.06 -8.02 18.52
CA ALA A 299 -7.40 -9.31 18.59
C ALA A 299 -7.19 -9.78 20.04
N THR A 300 -6.68 -8.91 20.92
CA THR A 300 -6.44 -9.27 22.32
C THR A 300 -7.75 -9.62 23.04
N SER A 301 -8.79 -8.80 22.90
CA SER A 301 -10.08 -9.03 23.56
C SER A 301 -10.81 -10.29 23.08
N LYS A 302 -10.62 -10.68 21.82
CA LYS A 302 -11.31 -11.82 21.23
C LYS A 302 -10.61 -13.15 21.51
N HIS A 303 -9.28 -13.16 21.57
CA HIS A 303 -8.50 -14.39 21.59
C HIS A 303 -7.49 -14.48 22.75
N LEU A 304 -6.86 -13.38 23.15
CA LEU A 304 -5.80 -13.39 24.16
C LEU A 304 -6.35 -13.36 25.60
N ASP A 305 -7.34 -12.52 25.88
CA ASP A 305 -7.85 -12.29 27.24
C ASP A 305 -8.39 -13.57 27.91
N ALA A 306 -8.94 -14.50 27.11
CA ALA A 306 -9.47 -15.78 27.58
C ALA A 306 -8.37 -16.77 28.04
N THR A 307 -7.10 -16.50 27.74
CA THR A 307 -5.97 -17.39 28.05
C THR A 307 -5.25 -17.06 29.35
N GLY A 308 -5.66 -16.00 30.05
CA GLY A 308 -4.95 -15.48 31.22
C GLY A 308 -3.66 -14.71 30.87
N CYS A 309 -3.36 -14.52 29.59
CA CYS A 309 -2.29 -13.65 29.12
C CYS A 309 -2.79 -12.25 28.81
N ARG A 310 -1.97 -11.25 29.10
CA ARG A 310 -2.22 -9.84 28.81
C ARG A 310 -1.09 -9.27 27.96
N LEU A 311 -1.47 -8.48 26.97
CA LEU A 311 -0.52 -7.67 26.21
C LEU A 311 0.00 -6.53 27.09
N VAL A 312 1.30 -6.53 27.37
CA VAL A 312 1.97 -5.48 28.14
C VAL A 312 2.24 -4.28 27.26
N GLU A 313 2.90 -4.52 26.12
CA GLU A 313 3.28 -3.47 25.19
C GLU A 313 3.40 -4.03 23.77
N TYR A 314 3.26 -3.15 22.78
CA TYR A 314 3.46 -3.51 21.39
C TYR A 314 4.06 -2.40 20.54
N THR A 315 4.74 -2.78 19.47
CA THR A 315 5.12 -1.91 18.36
C THR A 315 4.98 -2.66 17.04
N SER A 316 5.20 -1.97 15.92
CA SER A 316 5.07 -2.54 14.59
C SER A 316 6.18 -2.10 13.65
N PHE A 317 6.36 -2.82 12.55
CA PHE A 317 7.11 -2.33 11.41
C PHE A 317 6.63 -3.01 10.11
N ALA A 318 6.99 -2.41 8.98
CA ALA A 318 6.78 -3.00 7.66
C ALA A 318 8.00 -3.84 7.27
N ASP A 319 7.84 -5.16 7.18
CA ASP A 319 8.90 -6.08 6.76
C ASP A 319 8.89 -6.23 5.24
N LEU A 320 10.05 -5.97 4.64
CA LEU A 320 10.27 -5.95 3.19
C LEU A 320 11.37 -6.93 2.77
N SER A 321 11.83 -7.76 3.71
CA SER A 321 12.81 -8.82 3.43
C SER A 321 12.23 -9.88 2.48
N THR A 322 10.90 -9.99 2.44
CA THR A 322 10.12 -10.84 1.54
C THR A 322 9.32 -9.99 0.55
N ILE A 323 8.97 -10.59 -0.60
CA ILE A 323 8.10 -9.98 -1.60
C ILE A 323 6.92 -10.95 -1.86
N PRO A 324 5.66 -10.54 -1.63
CA PRO A 324 5.25 -9.24 -1.08
C PRO A 324 5.70 -9.05 0.36
N GLY A 325 5.97 -7.80 0.75
CA GLY A 325 6.24 -7.45 2.14
C GLY A 325 4.98 -7.59 3.01
N HIS A 326 5.14 -7.57 4.32
CA HIS A 326 4.04 -7.76 5.27
C HIS A 326 4.20 -6.92 6.53
N TYR A 327 3.11 -6.80 7.29
CA TYR A 327 3.13 -6.13 8.59
C TYR A 327 3.66 -7.09 9.66
N VAL A 328 4.54 -6.58 10.52
CA VAL A 328 5.02 -7.29 11.70
C VAL A 328 4.67 -6.51 12.95
N LEU A 329 4.10 -7.19 13.94
CA LEU A 329 3.88 -6.65 15.27
C LEU A 329 4.72 -7.38 16.30
N PHE A 330 5.43 -6.62 17.13
CA PHE A 330 6.13 -7.15 18.30
C PHE A 330 5.23 -7.04 19.51
N TRP A 331 4.94 -8.16 20.18
CA TRP A 331 4.09 -8.23 21.37
C TRP A 331 4.88 -8.71 22.57
N GLU A 332 4.91 -7.92 23.64
CA GLU A 332 5.39 -8.36 24.95
C GLU A 332 4.20 -8.75 25.82
N LEU A 333 4.23 -9.96 26.38
CA LEU A 333 3.10 -10.55 27.09
C LEU A 333 3.44 -10.81 28.55
N ASN A 334 2.40 -10.72 29.39
CA ASN A 334 2.43 -11.19 30.76
C ASN A 334 1.33 -12.23 30.94
N CYS A 335 1.72 -13.48 31.21
CA CYS A 335 0.81 -14.60 31.41
C CYS A 335 0.75 -14.97 32.88
N SER A 336 -0.43 -14.87 33.50
CA SER A 336 -0.63 -15.31 34.88
C SER A 336 -0.81 -16.83 34.93
N VAL A 337 -0.01 -17.50 35.76
CA VAL A 337 -0.19 -18.92 36.08
C VAL A 337 -1.31 -19.02 37.11
N GLU A 338 -2.53 -19.34 36.70
CA GLU A 338 -3.56 -19.77 37.65
C GLU A 338 -3.23 -21.20 38.11
N THR A 339 -2.48 -21.32 39.20
CA THR A 339 -2.55 -22.52 40.04
C THR A 339 -3.92 -22.50 40.69
N ALA A 340 -4.86 -23.30 40.17
CA ALA A 340 -6.11 -23.58 40.85
C ALA A 340 -5.80 -24.23 42.21
N ILE A 341 -5.82 -23.44 43.28
CA ILE A 341 -5.88 -23.96 44.64
C ILE A 341 -7.38 -24.16 44.92
N PRO A 342 -7.88 -25.39 45.11
CA PRO A 342 -9.26 -25.59 45.52
C PRO A 342 -9.41 -25.04 46.93
N SER A 343 -10.23 -24.00 47.07
CA SER A 343 -10.69 -23.51 48.37
C SER A 343 -11.75 -24.47 48.90
N ASP A 344 -11.33 -25.56 49.54
CA ASP A 344 -12.16 -26.26 50.51
C ASP A 344 -11.40 -26.36 51.83
N SER A 345 -11.70 -25.41 52.71
CA SER A 345 -11.48 -25.56 54.13
C SER A 345 -12.42 -26.63 54.66
N ASN A 346 -11.90 -27.82 54.90
CA ASN A 346 -12.19 -28.57 56.12
C ASN A 346 -11.10 -29.61 56.36
N ALA A 347 -10.50 -29.48 57.53
CA ALA A 347 -9.53 -30.41 58.06
C ALA A 347 -10.18 -31.78 58.29
N ASP A 348 -9.52 -32.85 57.83
CA ASP A 348 -9.26 -34.00 58.67
C ASP A 348 -7.97 -34.68 58.20
N ALA A 349 -7.01 -34.76 59.12
CA ALA A 349 -5.70 -35.33 58.91
C ALA A 349 -5.76 -36.85 59.08
N GLN A 350 -5.75 -37.61 57.98
CA GLN A 350 -5.17 -38.95 57.92
C GLN A 350 -5.13 -39.49 56.49
N SER A 351 -4.01 -40.14 56.15
CA SER A 351 -3.69 -40.88 54.91
C SER A 351 -2.90 -40.12 53.81
N LEU A 352 -1.63 -39.88 54.11
CA LEU A 352 -0.56 -39.82 53.10
C LEU A 352 -0.24 -41.25 52.63
N SER A 353 -0.66 -41.62 51.42
CA SER A 353 0.15 -42.47 50.54
C SER A 353 -0.46 -42.56 49.14
N SER A 354 0.41 -42.40 48.13
CA SER A 354 0.26 -42.83 46.73
C SER A 354 -0.81 -42.15 45.87
N ILE A 355 -0.45 -41.02 45.25
CA ILE A 355 -0.74 -40.73 43.84
C ILE A 355 0.48 -40.02 43.22
N GLU A 356 1.45 -40.79 42.75
CA GLU A 356 2.36 -40.35 41.68
C GLU A 356 1.69 -40.69 40.35
N GLY A 357 1.52 -39.70 39.46
CA GLY A 357 1.17 -39.99 38.06
C GLY A 357 0.43 -38.86 37.33
N ASN A 358 1.17 -38.18 36.45
CA ASN A 358 0.69 -37.31 35.36
C ASN A 358 -0.05 -36.01 35.70
N THR A 359 0.71 -35.01 36.16
CA THR A 359 0.43 -33.63 35.75
C THR A 359 1.26 -33.34 34.50
N ALA A 360 0.63 -33.39 33.32
CA ALA A 360 1.21 -32.79 32.13
C ALA A 360 1.45 -31.31 32.45
N ALA A 361 2.70 -30.87 32.37
CA ALA A 361 3.05 -29.47 32.57
C ALA A 361 2.28 -28.63 31.55
N VAL A 362 1.21 -27.96 31.99
CA VAL A 362 0.50 -26.98 31.17
C VAL A 362 1.50 -25.86 30.90
N SER A 363 1.91 -25.71 29.64
CA SER A 363 2.77 -24.61 29.25
C SER A 363 2.08 -23.30 29.63
N PRO A 364 2.76 -22.37 30.33
CA PRO A 364 2.18 -21.07 30.69
C PRO A 364 1.97 -20.14 29.48
N PHE A 365 2.26 -20.64 28.28
CA PHE A 365 2.18 -19.93 27.01
C PHE A 365 0.94 -20.41 26.24
N PRO A 366 0.12 -19.51 25.67
CA PRO A 366 -1.06 -19.88 24.89
C PRO A 366 -0.72 -20.78 23.71
N ASP A 367 -1.70 -21.58 23.28
CA ASP A 367 -1.56 -22.39 22.08
C ASP A 367 -1.23 -21.49 20.86
N PRO A 368 -0.31 -21.92 19.95
CA PRO A 368 0.00 -21.19 18.73
C PRO A 368 -1.21 -20.71 17.92
N SER A 369 -2.28 -21.53 17.87
CA SER A 369 -3.52 -21.19 17.17
C SER A 369 -4.18 -19.90 17.69
N VAL A 370 -4.00 -19.57 18.97
CA VAL A 370 -4.51 -18.30 19.55
C VAL A 370 -3.84 -17.10 18.89
N PHE A 371 -2.53 -17.18 18.64
CA PHE A 371 -1.78 -16.10 18.00
C PHE A 371 -2.07 -16.01 16.51
N GLU A 372 -2.25 -17.14 15.83
CA GLU A 372 -2.71 -17.19 14.44
C GLU A 372 -4.10 -16.54 14.28
N ASP A 373 -5.02 -16.85 15.20
CA ASP A 373 -6.34 -16.23 15.27
C ASP A 373 -6.25 -14.73 15.62
N CYS A 374 -5.32 -14.32 16.48
CA CYS A 374 -5.04 -12.91 16.74
C CYS A 374 -4.57 -12.21 15.46
N CYS A 375 -3.65 -12.82 14.70
CA CYS A 375 -3.18 -12.26 13.44
C CYS A 375 -4.35 -12.02 12.48
N LEU A 376 -5.23 -13.01 12.30
CA LEU A 376 -6.40 -12.89 11.43
C LEU A 376 -7.39 -11.83 11.95
N ALA A 377 -7.68 -11.83 13.26
CA ALA A 377 -8.59 -10.85 13.86
C ALA A 377 -8.08 -9.41 13.69
N MET A 378 -6.75 -9.21 13.74
CA MET A 378 -6.14 -7.94 13.39
C MET A 378 -6.37 -7.58 11.93
N GLU A 379 -6.07 -8.51 11.00
CA GLU A 379 -6.24 -8.28 9.55
C GLU A 379 -7.70 -7.93 9.17
N ASP A 380 -8.69 -8.55 9.83
CA ASP A 380 -10.11 -8.27 9.62
C ASP A 380 -10.53 -6.85 10.08
N CYS A 381 -9.79 -6.27 11.03
CA CYS A 381 -10.03 -4.92 11.54
C CYS A 381 -9.31 -3.83 10.73
N LEU A 382 -8.36 -4.20 9.86
CA LEU A 382 -7.68 -3.28 8.98
C LEU A 382 -8.59 -2.82 7.84
N ASP A 383 -8.21 -1.71 7.22
CA ASP A 383 -9.03 -1.06 6.21
C ASP A 383 -9.26 -1.95 4.96
N SER A 384 -10.21 -1.51 4.12
CA SER A 384 -10.57 -2.24 2.89
C SER A 384 -9.41 -2.35 1.90
N VAL A 385 -8.44 -1.42 1.91
CA VAL A 385 -7.30 -1.40 0.98
C VAL A 385 -6.28 -2.45 1.39
N TYR A 386 -5.96 -2.56 2.69
CA TYR A 386 -5.13 -3.64 3.22
C TYR A 386 -5.73 -5.02 2.89
N ARG A 387 -7.02 -5.21 3.19
CA ARG A 387 -7.71 -6.48 2.95
C ARG A 387 -7.81 -6.81 1.45
N GLN A 388 -8.01 -5.81 0.60
CA GLN A 388 -7.91 -5.98 -0.86
C GLN A 388 -6.51 -6.43 -1.28
N GLY A 389 -5.46 -5.79 -0.74
CA GLY A 389 -4.06 -6.13 -0.97
C GLY A 389 -3.71 -7.57 -0.60
N ARG A 390 -4.28 -8.10 0.49
CA ARG A 390 -4.13 -9.49 0.94
C ARG A 390 -4.88 -10.50 0.06
N VAL A 391 -6.13 -10.19 -0.30
CA VAL A 391 -7.07 -11.15 -0.93
C VAL A 391 -6.99 -11.12 -2.46
N SER A 392 -7.18 -9.94 -3.05
CA SER A 392 -7.35 -9.74 -4.49
C SER A 392 -6.01 -9.46 -5.16
N ASP A 393 -5.32 -8.43 -4.68
CA ASP A 393 -4.18 -7.88 -5.41
C ASP A 393 -2.92 -8.69 -5.13
N ARG A 394 -2.88 -9.48 -4.05
CA ARG A 394 -1.70 -10.24 -3.58
C ARG A 394 -0.45 -9.34 -3.47
N SER A 395 -0.66 -8.10 -3.02
CA SER A 395 0.40 -7.10 -2.83
C SER A 395 0.95 -7.04 -1.41
N ILE A 396 0.29 -7.70 -0.45
CA ILE A 396 0.66 -7.73 0.96
C ILE A 396 0.72 -9.19 1.42
N GLY A 397 1.80 -9.58 2.10
CA GLY A 397 1.98 -10.89 2.74
C GLY A 397 1.16 -11.03 4.02
N PRO A 398 1.07 -12.23 4.61
CA PRO A 398 0.33 -12.47 5.85
C PRO A 398 0.93 -11.67 7.01
N LEU A 399 0.07 -11.00 7.78
CA LEU A 399 0.47 -10.31 9.01
C LEU A 399 1.16 -11.28 9.96
N GLU A 400 2.23 -10.82 10.59
CA GLU A 400 3.05 -11.58 11.53
C GLU A 400 3.00 -10.96 12.93
N ILE A 401 2.78 -11.78 13.95
CA ILE A 401 2.99 -11.42 15.36
C ILE A 401 4.26 -12.10 15.85
N ARG A 402 5.25 -11.31 16.27
CA ARG A 402 6.49 -11.74 16.93
C ARG A 402 6.37 -11.52 18.44
N VAL A 403 6.28 -12.59 19.22
CA VAL A 403 6.22 -12.49 20.67
C VAL A 403 7.63 -12.34 21.24
N VAL A 404 7.88 -11.24 21.95
CA VAL A 404 9.19 -10.92 22.54
C VAL A 404 9.25 -11.32 24.01
N LYS A 405 10.45 -11.60 24.50
CA LYS A 405 10.71 -11.91 25.92
C LYS A 405 10.37 -10.71 26.82
N PRO A 406 9.94 -10.94 28.08
CA PRO A 406 9.76 -9.85 29.05
C PRO A 406 11.01 -8.98 29.20
N GLY A 407 10.82 -7.66 29.29
CA GLY A 407 11.89 -6.66 29.34
C GLY A 407 12.47 -6.30 27.97
N ALA A 408 11.84 -6.71 26.87
CA ALA A 408 12.28 -6.32 25.53
C ALA A 408 11.97 -4.85 25.24
N PHE A 409 10.80 -4.36 25.66
CA PHE A 409 10.48 -2.94 25.54
C PHE A 409 11.25 -2.05 26.52
N ASP A 410 11.70 -2.59 27.66
CA ASP A 410 12.64 -1.90 28.55
C ASP A 410 14.00 -1.69 27.86
N ALA A 411 14.54 -2.74 27.23
CA ALA A 411 15.77 -2.63 26.46
C ALA A 411 15.64 -1.67 25.26
N LEU A 412 14.46 -1.62 24.64
CA LEU A 412 14.15 -0.65 23.58
C LEU A 412 14.15 0.78 24.12
N MET A 413 13.53 1.00 25.28
CA MET A 413 13.49 2.28 25.97
C MET A 413 14.90 2.74 26.35
N ASP A 414 15.70 1.88 26.99
CA ASP A 414 17.07 2.19 27.41
C ASP A 414 17.93 2.67 26.24
N TYR A 415 17.82 1.99 25.08
CA TYR A 415 18.50 2.40 23.87
C TYR A 415 18.03 3.78 23.38
N CYS A 416 16.72 4.03 23.38
CA CYS A 416 16.17 5.32 22.95
C CYS A 416 16.57 6.47 23.89
N LEU A 417 16.69 6.21 25.19
CA LEU A 417 17.15 7.20 26.18
C LEU A 417 18.65 7.49 26.02
N ALA A 418 19.46 6.45 25.78
CA ALA A 418 20.90 6.59 25.58
C ALA A 418 21.26 7.36 24.30
N GLU A 419 20.57 7.11 23.20
CA GLU A 419 20.84 7.74 21.89
C GLU A 419 20.08 9.06 21.69
N GLY A 420 18.87 9.18 22.22
CA GLY A 420 17.95 10.30 21.96
C GLY A 420 18.02 11.44 22.97
N GLY A 421 18.71 11.27 24.10
CA GLY A 421 18.80 12.28 25.17
C GLY A 421 17.47 12.66 25.80
N ALA A 422 16.39 11.91 25.53
CA ALA A 422 15.06 12.15 26.07
C ALA A 422 15.02 11.79 27.57
N SER A 423 14.24 12.53 28.35
CA SER A 423 13.98 12.19 29.75
C SER A 423 13.06 10.97 29.84
N ILE A 424 13.33 10.09 30.80
CA ILE A 424 12.50 8.90 31.08
C ILE A 424 11.01 9.22 31.24
N ASN A 425 10.69 10.41 31.78
CA ASN A 425 9.31 10.85 32.02
C ASN A 425 8.53 11.25 30.75
N GLN A 426 9.20 11.33 29.59
CA GLN A 426 8.58 11.71 28.32
C GLN A 426 8.54 10.57 27.31
N TYR A 427 9.14 9.42 27.65
CA TYR A 427 9.18 8.28 26.76
C TYR A 427 7.80 7.63 26.62
N LYS A 428 7.43 7.35 25.37
CA LYS A 428 6.34 6.45 25.01
C LYS A 428 6.86 5.50 23.95
N THR A 429 6.53 4.22 24.09
CA THR A 429 6.88 3.23 23.07
C THR A 429 6.32 3.66 21.71
N PRO A 430 7.17 3.81 20.68
CA PRO A 430 6.70 4.18 19.35
C PRO A 430 5.82 3.07 18.80
N ARG A 431 4.67 3.41 18.21
CA ARG A 431 3.77 2.41 17.62
C ARG A 431 4.27 1.82 16.31
N CYS A 432 5.26 2.45 15.68
CA CYS A 432 6.02 1.89 14.58
C CYS A 432 7.50 2.25 14.68
N VAL A 433 8.36 1.26 14.44
CA VAL A 433 9.81 1.40 14.41
C VAL A 433 10.32 1.25 12.98
N LYS A 434 11.12 2.23 12.52
CA LYS A 434 11.75 2.21 11.19
C LYS A 434 13.28 2.14 11.25
N TYR A 435 13.86 2.41 12.41
CA TYR A 435 15.31 2.48 12.58
C TYR A 435 15.89 1.08 12.79
N ALA A 436 16.86 0.71 11.95
CA ALA A 436 17.37 -0.67 11.90
C ALA A 436 17.93 -1.20 13.24
N PRO A 437 18.67 -0.43 14.06
CA PRO A 437 19.11 -0.88 15.38
C PRO A 437 17.95 -1.23 16.33
N LEU A 438 16.86 -0.46 16.33
CA LEU A 438 15.68 -0.76 17.15
C LEU A 438 15.03 -2.09 16.75
N ILE A 439 14.91 -2.32 15.44
CA ILE A 439 14.37 -3.56 14.90
C ILE A 439 15.28 -4.75 15.26
N GLN A 440 16.62 -4.57 15.24
CA GLN A 440 17.57 -5.60 15.65
C GLN A 440 17.45 -5.95 17.14
N ILE A 441 17.28 -4.95 18.01
CA ILE A 441 17.06 -5.15 19.45
C ILE A 441 15.82 -6.00 19.69
N LEU A 442 14.71 -5.68 19.02
CA LEU A 442 13.46 -6.43 19.12
C LEU A 442 13.62 -7.85 18.57
N ASN A 443 14.17 -8.00 17.36
CA ASN A 443 14.40 -9.31 16.72
C ASN A 443 15.28 -10.23 17.56
N SER A 444 16.33 -9.72 18.20
CA SER A 444 17.20 -10.52 19.09
C SER A 444 16.48 -11.07 20.34
N ARG A 445 15.30 -10.53 20.66
CA ARG A 445 14.48 -10.90 21.82
C ARG A 445 13.19 -11.60 21.44
N VAL A 446 12.98 -11.90 20.17
CA VAL A 446 11.84 -12.69 19.71
C VAL A 446 11.98 -14.11 20.26
N SER A 447 10.90 -14.60 20.86
CA SER A 447 10.76 -15.97 21.35
C SER A 447 10.01 -16.83 20.34
N HIS A 448 8.93 -16.30 19.75
CA HIS A 448 8.05 -17.00 18.82
C HIS A 448 7.56 -16.04 17.73
N SER A 449 7.21 -16.60 16.57
CA SER A 449 6.60 -15.86 15.47
C SER A 449 5.40 -16.65 14.94
N PHE A 450 4.32 -15.95 14.65
CA PHE A 450 3.05 -16.50 14.17
C PHE A 450 2.56 -15.67 12.99
N PHE A 451 1.98 -16.32 12.00
CA PHE A 451 1.43 -15.66 10.81
C PHE A 451 -0.08 -15.86 10.75
N SER A 452 -0.76 -14.91 10.11
CA SER A 452 -2.18 -15.09 9.77
C SER A 452 -2.36 -16.36 8.91
N PRO A 453 -3.18 -17.33 9.34
CA PRO A 453 -3.26 -18.65 8.72
C PRO A 453 -4.04 -18.63 7.40
N LYS A 454 -4.83 -17.58 7.17
CA LYS A 454 -5.64 -17.39 5.96
C LYS A 454 -5.80 -15.91 5.64
N CYS A 455 -6.39 -15.60 4.50
CA CYS A 455 -6.66 -14.21 4.15
C CYS A 455 -7.86 -13.66 4.95
N PRO A 456 -7.87 -12.35 5.28
CA PRO A 456 -9.01 -11.70 5.90
C PRO A 456 -10.22 -11.67 4.97
N PHE A 457 -11.40 -11.39 5.52
CA PHE A 457 -12.59 -11.24 4.68
C PHE A 457 -12.53 -9.94 3.86
N TRP A 458 -12.67 -10.05 2.54
CA TRP A 458 -12.82 -8.91 1.66
C TRP A 458 -13.84 -9.18 0.55
N ALA A 459 -14.65 -8.17 0.26
CA ALA A 459 -15.56 -8.15 -0.88
C ALA A 459 -15.54 -6.77 -1.55
N PRO A 460 -15.73 -6.67 -2.88
CA PRO A 460 -15.79 -5.40 -3.59
C PRO A 460 -16.95 -4.48 -3.17
N THR A 461 -17.93 -5.01 -2.44
CA THR A 461 -19.10 -4.30 -1.91
C THR A 461 -18.89 -4.01 -0.43
N ARG A 462 -19.04 -2.74 -0.01
CA ARG A 462 -19.13 -2.40 1.42
C ARG A 462 -20.34 -3.13 2.01
N SER A 463 -20.12 -4.00 2.99
CA SER A 463 -21.18 -4.75 3.69
C SER A 463 -22.25 -3.84 4.31
N GLU A 464 -21.90 -2.58 4.62
CA GLU A 464 -22.81 -1.56 5.14
C GLU A 464 -24.00 -1.26 4.20
N TRP A 465 -23.82 -1.34 2.88
CA TRP A 465 -24.91 -1.02 1.94
C TRP A 465 -25.92 -2.16 1.77
N LEU A 466 -25.52 -3.41 2.06
CA LEU A 466 -26.43 -4.55 2.07
C LEU A 466 -27.35 -4.55 3.31
N ASN A 467 -26.91 -3.91 4.40
CA ASN A 467 -27.70 -3.78 5.62
C ASN A 467 -28.64 -2.56 5.61
N ALA A 468 -28.44 -1.60 4.70
CA ALA A 468 -29.33 -0.45 4.55
C ALA A 468 -30.72 -0.83 4.00
N ASP A 469 -30.84 -1.95 3.27
CA ASP A 469 -32.11 -2.49 2.77
C ASP A 469 -32.92 -3.25 3.85
N ARG A 470 -32.46 -3.26 5.12
CA ARG A 470 -33.15 -3.89 6.26
C ARG A 470 -33.45 -2.93 7.41
N ALA A 471 -33.44 -1.61 7.18
CA ALA A 471 -34.00 -0.67 8.15
C ALA A 471 -35.53 -0.62 7.99
N PRO A 472 -36.33 -0.73 9.07
CA PRO A 472 -37.79 -0.56 8.97
C PRO A 472 -38.10 0.86 8.50
N GLN A 473 -38.95 0.97 7.48
CA GLN A 473 -39.49 2.24 6.98
C GLN A 473 -40.11 3.02 8.15
N ARG A 474 -39.41 4.05 8.64
CA ARG A 474 -40.05 5.14 9.39
C ARG A 474 -40.80 6.01 8.39
N ASN A 475 -42.03 5.60 8.07
CA ASN A 475 -43.08 6.57 7.77
C ASN A 475 -43.32 7.35 9.06
N ASP A 476 -42.94 8.62 9.06
CA ASP A 476 -43.68 9.73 9.66
C ASP A 476 -42.73 10.91 9.80
N ILE A 477 -43.01 11.94 9.00
CA ILE A 477 -42.93 13.40 9.24
C ILE A 477 -42.90 14.04 7.84
N LEU A 478 -44.07 14.03 7.19
CA LEU A 478 -44.42 14.93 6.10
C LEU A 478 -45.77 15.54 6.46
N HIS A 479 -45.75 16.49 7.39
CA HIS A 479 -46.79 17.51 7.51
C HIS A 479 -46.16 18.78 8.09
N GLN A 480 -46.53 19.91 7.48
CA GLN A 480 -46.03 21.28 7.67
C GLN A 480 -44.79 21.56 6.80
N THR A 481 -44.84 22.31 5.71
CA THR A 481 -45.72 23.42 5.31
C THR A 481 -45.63 23.60 3.79
N SER A 482 -46.79 23.68 3.13
CA SER A 482 -46.94 24.13 1.75
C SER A 482 -47.64 25.50 1.76
N ALA A 483 -47.44 26.29 0.70
CA ALA A 483 -47.73 27.73 0.50
C ALA A 483 -46.59 28.65 0.98
N THR A 484 -45.89 29.40 0.11
CA THR A 484 -46.44 30.33 -0.89
C THR A 484 -45.40 30.55 -2.01
N ILE A 485 -45.73 30.22 -3.26
CA ILE A 485 -45.01 30.73 -4.45
C ILE A 485 -46.05 31.50 -5.26
N HIS A 486 -45.98 32.83 -5.20
CA HIS A 486 -46.62 33.72 -6.15
C HIS A 486 -45.57 34.32 -7.09
N SER A 487 -45.85 34.13 -8.37
CA SER A 487 -45.39 34.86 -9.55
C SER A 487 -44.83 36.27 -9.35
N ALA A 488 -43.66 36.52 -9.94
CA ALA A 488 -43.33 37.82 -10.53
C ALA A 488 -42.30 37.64 -11.66
N SER A 489 -42.82 37.35 -12.85
CA SER A 489 -42.17 37.63 -14.13
C SER A 489 -42.29 39.12 -14.43
N ASN A 490 -41.17 39.82 -14.64
CA ASN A 490 -40.95 40.91 -15.61
C ASN A 490 -39.76 41.79 -15.20
N CYS A 491 -38.68 41.73 -15.96
CA CYS A 491 -38.03 42.92 -16.55
C CYS A 491 -36.94 42.48 -17.54
N SER A 492 -37.05 43.02 -18.75
CA SER A 492 -36.22 42.79 -19.94
C SER A 492 -34.90 43.60 -19.87
N PRO A 493 -33.94 43.35 -20.80
CA PRO A 493 -32.56 43.80 -20.70
C PRO A 493 -32.33 45.16 -21.37
N LEU A 494 -31.41 45.96 -20.82
CA LEU A 494 -30.88 47.16 -21.46
C LEU A 494 -29.41 46.94 -21.83
N HIS A 495 -29.15 47.02 -23.14
CA HIS A 495 -27.85 47.27 -23.76
C HIS A 495 -27.20 48.55 -23.21
N LEU A 496 -25.87 48.56 -23.09
CA LEU A 496 -25.06 49.65 -23.65
C LEU A 496 -23.62 49.20 -23.94
N GLN A 497 -23.16 49.60 -25.13
CA GLN A 497 -21.86 49.38 -25.75
C GLN A 497 -20.75 50.35 -25.25
N ASP A 498 -19.51 49.91 -25.49
CA ASP A 498 -18.31 50.65 -25.95
C ASP A 498 -17.66 51.78 -25.13
N ARG A 499 -16.34 51.60 -24.91
CA ARG A 499 -15.17 52.53 -25.01
C ARG A 499 -13.96 51.80 -24.38
N ILE A 500 -12.90 51.33 -25.04
CA ILE A 500 -11.91 51.91 -25.99
C ILE A 500 -11.14 53.14 -25.46
N CYS A 501 -9.81 52.96 -25.42
CA CYS A 501 -8.65 53.87 -25.22
C CYS A 501 -8.38 54.31 -23.77
N THR A 502 -7.16 54.22 -23.24
CA THR A 502 -5.80 54.26 -23.85
C THR A 502 -4.84 53.21 -23.31
#